data_AF-A0A6I0ECZ5-F1
#
_entry.id   AF-A0A6I0ECZ5-F1
#
_cell.length_a   1.000
_cell.length_b   1.000
_cell.length_c   1.000
_cell.angle_alpha   90.00
_cell.angle_beta   90.00
_cell.angle_gamma   90.00
#
_symmetry.space_group_name_H-M   'P 1'
#
loop_
_entity.id
_entity.type
_entity.pdbx_description
1 polymer ?
#
loop_
_entity_poly.entity_id
_entity_poly.type
_entity_poly.pdbx_seq_one_letter_code
_entity_poly.pdbx_strand_id
1 'polypeptide(L)'
;MRWLPITLVCSLFGVGSACADGGGSITLEEVIDQLQDNQALVNEVLAELKVQKLKAEELNCVGFRFGGYWLNLGGARAVPYECEIGNKKLNIDGTVHVYDDNGTELDRMDKKSFERATEYRQADITWRWQ
;
A
#
# COMPACT_ATOMS: atom_id res chain seq x y z
N MET A 1 -16.26 61.06 8.75
CA MET A 1 -15.24 60.06 8.35
C MET A 1 -15.28 58.93 9.37
N ARG A 2 -15.92 57.79 9.04
CA ARG A 2 -15.95 56.58 9.88
C ARG A 2 -15.23 55.49 9.11
N TRP A 3 -14.06 55.11 9.60
CA TRP A 3 -13.28 53.99 9.09
C TRP A 3 -13.96 52.67 9.50
N LEU A 4 -14.16 51.77 8.55
CA LEU A 4 -14.57 50.39 8.79
C LEU A 4 -13.30 49.53 8.93
N PRO A 5 -13.18 48.68 9.96
CA PRO A 5 -12.11 47.70 10.03
C PRO A 5 -12.40 46.55 9.06
N ILE A 6 -11.49 46.35 8.10
CA ILE A 6 -11.45 45.16 7.24
C ILE A 6 -11.18 43.97 8.15
N THR A 7 -12.21 43.20 8.42
CA THR A 7 -12.08 41.90 9.08
C THR A 7 -11.46 40.95 8.06
N LEU A 8 -10.16 40.72 8.21
CA LEU A 8 -9.43 39.68 7.51
C LEU A 8 -9.98 38.34 8.01
N VAL A 9 -11.02 37.85 7.35
CA VAL A 9 -11.49 36.46 7.52
C VAL A 9 -10.41 35.58 6.94
N CYS A 10 -9.48 35.16 7.81
CA CYS A 10 -8.57 34.08 7.53
C CYS A 10 -9.42 32.80 7.55
N SER A 11 -10.03 32.49 6.40
CA SER A 11 -10.68 31.21 6.15
C SER A 11 -9.64 30.12 6.32
N LEU A 12 -9.60 29.53 7.52
CA LEU A 12 -8.91 28.30 7.81
C LEU A 12 -9.56 27.20 6.97
N PHE A 13 -9.09 27.04 5.73
CA PHE A 13 -9.22 25.78 5.03
C PHE A 13 -8.46 24.76 5.87
N GLY A 14 -9.22 23.94 6.60
CA GLY A 14 -8.72 22.77 7.27
C GLY A 14 -8.09 21.86 6.23
N VAL A 15 -6.77 21.95 6.09
CA VAL A 15 -5.99 20.91 5.45
C VAL A 15 -6.05 19.76 6.44
N GLY A 16 -6.99 18.84 6.21
CA GLY A 16 -6.97 17.56 6.88
C GLY A 16 -5.59 16.96 6.61
N SER A 17 -4.77 16.86 7.64
CA SER A 17 -3.65 15.95 7.65
C SER A 17 -4.23 14.56 7.49
N ALA A 18 -4.41 14.13 6.24
CA ALA A 18 -4.37 12.72 5.94
C ALA A 18 -3.02 12.28 6.51
N CYS A 19 -3.06 11.45 7.56
CA CYS A 19 -1.90 10.67 7.92
C CYS A 19 -1.52 9.95 6.64
N ALA A 20 -0.50 10.47 5.94
CA ALA A 20 0.13 9.77 4.86
C ALA A 20 0.84 8.61 5.57
N ASP A 21 0.12 7.52 5.77
CA ASP A 21 0.73 6.20 5.89
C ASP A 21 1.63 6.10 4.66
N GLY A 22 2.93 6.29 4.88
CA GLY A 22 3.87 6.53 3.80
C GLY A 22 3.94 5.30 2.91
N GLY A 23 3.42 5.42 1.69
CA GLY A 23 3.61 4.38 0.68
C GLY A 23 5.09 4.08 0.48
N GLY A 24 5.44 2.81 0.36
CA GLY A 24 6.79 2.35 0.10
C GLY A 24 6.93 1.81 -1.31
N SER A 25 7.99 2.22 -2.01
CA SER A 25 8.34 1.61 -3.31
C SER A 25 8.59 0.12 -3.15
N ILE A 26 8.15 -0.66 -4.13
CA ILE A 26 8.34 -2.11 -4.29
C ILE A 26 8.30 -2.40 -5.80
N THR A 27 9.10 -3.33 -6.31
CA THR A 27 9.05 -3.69 -7.73
C THR A 27 7.77 -4.48 -8.07
N LEU A 28 7.33 -4.45 -9.33
CA LEU A 28 6.20 -5.29 -9.74
C LEU A 28 6.50 -6.78 -9.60
N GLU A 29 7.76 -7.20 -9.76
CA GLU A 29 8.18 -8.59 -9.54
C GLU A 29 7.90 -9.03 -8.09
N GLU A 30 8.33 -8.23 -7.10
CA GLU A 30 8.05 -8.52 -5.69
C GLU A 30 6.55 -8.52 -5.37
N VAL A 31 5.76 -7.65 -6.01
CA VAL A 31 4.29 -7.65 -5.86
C VAL A 31 3.69 -8.94 -6.41
N ILE A 32 4.15 -9.41 -7.58
CA ILE A 32 3.71 -10.68 -8.16
C ILE A 32 4.03 -11.85 -7.21
N ASP A 33 5.25 -11.87 -6.65
CA ASP A 33 5.67 -12.89 -5.69
C ASP A 33 4.81 -12.91 -4.42
N GLN A 34 4.44 -11.73 -3.91
CA GLN A 34 3.57 -11.59 -2.74
C GLN A 34 2.10 -11.96 -3.01
N LEU A 35 1.71 -12.12 -4.27
CA LEU A 35 0.34 -12.39 -4.71
C LEU A 35 0.20 -13.70 -5.50
N GLN A 36 1.17 -14.62 -5.40
CA GLN A 36 1.17 -15.89 -6.15
C GLN A 36 -0.09 -16.75 -5.91
N ASP A 37 -0.74 -16.61 -4.75
CA ASP A 37 -2.02 -17.29 -4.46
C ASP A 37 -3.19 -16.76 -5.30
N ASN A 38 -3.06 -15.57 -5.92
CA ASN A 38 -4.05 -14.93 -6.77
C ASN A 38 -3.68 -15.10 -8.26
N GLN A 39 -3.65 -16.34 -8.72
CA GLN A 39 -3.18 -16.69 -10.07
C GLN A 39 -3.92 -15.95 -11.20
N ALA A 40 -5.19 -15.61 -11.02
CA ALA A 40 -5.95 -14.84 -12.01
C ALA A 40 -5.33 -13.45 -12.25
N LEU A 41 -5.08 -12.70 -11.18
CA LEU A 41 -4.40 -11.40 -11.21
C LEU A 41 -2.99 -11.53 -11.78
N VAL A 42 -2.20 -12.49 -11.28
CA VAL A 42 -0.82 -12.71 -11.75
C VAL A 42 -0.79 -12.97 -13.26
N ASN A 43 -1.70 -13.81 -13.77
CA ASN A 43 -1.79 -14.10 -15.19
C ASN A 43 -2.18 -12.88 -16.03
N GLU A 44 -3.10 -12.03 -15.55
CA GLU A 44 -3.45 -10.77 -16.21
C GLU A 44 -2.25 -9.82 -16.31
N VAL A 45 -1.51 -9.66 -15.21
CA VAL A 45 -0.31 -8.81 -15.16
C VAL A 45 0.76 -9.32 -16.13
N LEU A 46 1.07 -10.62 -16.09
CA LEU A 46 2.07 -11.22 -16.98
C LEU A 46 1.68 -11.11 -18.46
N ALA A 47 0.38 -11.27 -18.77
CA ALA A 47 -0.12 -11.07 -20.12
C ALA A 47 0.07 -9.61 -20.59
N GLU A 48 -0.23 -8.64 -19.72
CA GLU A 48 -0.05 -7.22 -20.02
C GLU A 48 1.43 -6.85 -20.25
N LEU A 49 2.33 -7.34 -19.40
CA LEU A 49 3.78 -7.16 -19.56
C LEU A 49 4.25 -7.68 -20.92
N LYS A 50 3.75 -8.84 -21.35
CA LYS A 50 4.09 -9.42 -22.65
C LYS A 50 3.58 -8.58 -23.82
N VAL A 51 2.36 -8.05 -23.75
CA VAL A 51 1.78 -7.17 -24.77
C VAL A 51 2.61 -5.91 -24.93
N GLN A 52 3.03 -5.31 -23.82
CA GLN A 52 3.80 -4.06 -23.80
C GLN A 52 5.32 -4.28 -23.93
N LYS A 53 5.80 -5.53 -23.91
CA LYS A 53 7.22 -5.92 -23.90
C LYS A 53 8.01 -5.29 -22.74
N LEU A 54 7.39 -5.25 -21.56
CA LEU A 54 7.99 -4.74 -20.33
C LEU A 54 8.51 -5.88 -19.46
N LYS A 55 9.40 -5.56 -18.52
CA LYS A 55 9.86 -6.48 -17.48
C LYS A 55 9.38 -6.03 -16.11
N ALA A 56 8.94 -6.97 -15.28
CA ALA A 56 8.40 -6.66 -13.96
C ALA A 56 9.44 -6.01 -13.02
N GLU A 57 10.70 -6.46 -13.08
CA GLU A 57 11.83 -5.93 -12.29
C GLU A 57 12.15 -4.45 -12.57
N GLU A 58 11.76 -3.93 -13.74
CA GLU A 58 12.01 -2.55 -14.17
C GLU A 58 10.84 -1.60 -13.83
N LEU A 59 9.72 -2.15 -13.33
CA LEU A 59 8.50 -1.39 -13.01
C LEU A 59 8.35 -1.22 -11.50
N ASN A 60 8.00 -0.01 -11.09
CA ASN A 60 7.78 0.32 -9.69
C ASN A 60 6.30 0.37 -9.36
N CYS A 61 5.98 -0.16 -8.19
CA CYS A 61 4.71 0.00 -7.51
C CYS A 61 4.92 0.73 -6.19
N VAL A 62 3.82 1.22 -5.62
CA VAL A 62 3.75 1.75 -4.26
C VAL A 62 2.82 0.86 -3.46
N GLY A 63 3.30 0.33 -2.34
CA GLY A 63 2.50 -0.46 -1.39
C GLY A 63 2.36 0.23 -0.04
N PHE A 64 1.41 -0.22 0.79
CA PHE A 64 1.42 0.11 2.22
C PHE A 64 2.74 -0.36 2.83
N ARG A 65 3.44 0.52 3.56
CA ARG A 65 4.70 0.20 4.21
C ARG A 65 4.50 0.08 5.72
N PHE A 66 4.88 -1.06 6.28
CA PHE A 66 5.00 -1.22 7.72
C PHE A 66 6.03 -0.22 8.28
N GLY A 67 5.61 0.60 9.24
CA GLY A 67 6.48 1.57 9.90
C GLY A 67 7.62 0.90 10.67
N GLY A 68 8.71 1.62 10.92
CA GLY A 68 9.89 1.08 11.61
C GLY A 68 9.66 0.69 13.08
N TYR A 69 8.49 1.00 13.64
CA TYR A 69 8.08 0.55 14.96
C TYR A 69 7.63 -0.92 14.98
N TRP A 70 7.33 -1.52 13.83
CA TRP A 70 7.16 -2.97 13.70
C TRP A 70 8.53 -3.64 13.72
N LEU A 71 8.87 -4.36 14.79
CA LEU A 71 10.22 -4.82 15.04
C LEU A 71 10.75 -5.75 13.94
N ASN A 72 9.93 -6.70 13.49
CA ASN A 72 10.32 -7.68 12.47
C ASN A 72 9.71 -7.41 11.09
N LEU A 73 8.65 -6.60 11.02
CA LEU A 73 7.98 -6.26 9.77
C LEU A 73 8.37 -4.87 9.24
N GLY A 74 9.20 -4.12 9.95
CA GLY A 74 9.58 -2.75 9.58
C GLY A 74 10.10 -2.67 8.14
N GLY A 75 9.40 -1.89 7.30
CA GLY A 75 9.74 -1.76 5.89
C GLY A 75 9.17 -2.84 4.97
N ALA A 76 8.47 -3.86 5.45
CA ALA A 76 7.70 -4.72 4.58
C ALA A 76 6.63 -3.92 3.81
N ARG A 77 6.26 -4.38 2.62
CA ARG A 77 5.17 -3.81 1.81
C ARG A 77 4.01 -4.78 1.72
N ALA A 78 2.80 -4.26 1.76
CA ALA A 78 1.57 -5.02 1.62
C ALA A 78 0.54 -4.20 0.81
N VAL A 79 -0.62 -4.80 0.52
CA VAL A 79 -1.78 -4.12 -0.03
C VAL A 79 -2.21 -2.94 0.86
N PRO A 80 -2.76 -1.87 0.27
CA PRO A 80 -3.00 -1.68 -1.17
C PRO A 80 -1.71 -1.43 -1.96
N TYR A 81 -1.66 -1.96 -3.19
CA TYR A 81 -0.62 -1.64 -4.18
C TYR A 81 -1.17 -0.79 -5.31
N GLU A 82 -0.33 0.11 -5.79
CA GLU A 82 -0.53 0.91 -6.98
C GLU A 82 0.67 0.73 -7.91
N CYS A 83 0.44 0.19 -9.11
CA CYS A 83 1.49 -0.11 -10.07
C CYS A 83 1.27 0.65 -11.38
N GLU A 84 2.32 1.32 -11.86
CA GLU A 84 2.35 1.89 -13.22
C GLU A 84 2.96 0.86 -14.18
N ILE A 85 2.14 0.34 -15.08
CA ILE A 85 2.52 -0.72 -16.04
C ILE A 85 2.44 -0.13 -17.44
N GLY A 86 3.55 0.49 -17.85
CA GLY A 86 3.66 1.22 -19.11
C GLY A 86 2.63 2.34 -19.20
N ASN A 87 1.63 2.19 -20.06
CA ASN A 87 0.56 3.19 -20.23
C ASN A 87 -0.72 2.90 -19.44
N LYS A 88 -0.71 1.89 -18.55
CA LYS A 88 -1.85 1.50 -17.71
C LYS A 88 -1.50 1.61 -16.25
N LYS A 89 -2.54 1.77 -15.43
CA LYS A 89 -2.41 1.74 -13.98
C LYS A 89 -3.19 0.56 -13.40
N LEU A 90 -2.57 -0.14 -12.46
CA LEU A 90 -3.18 -1.26 -11.75
C LEU A 90 -3.26 -0.90 -10.26
N ASN A 91 -4.47 -0.93 -9.71
CA ASN A 91 -4.69 -0.81 -8.28
C ASN A 91 -5.09 -2.18 -7.74
N ILE A 92 -4.45 -2.61 -6.65
CA ILE A 92 -4.69 -3.89 -5.98
C ILE A 92 -5.01 -3.57 -4.52
N ASP A 93 -6.21 -3.93 -4.09
CA ASP A 93 -6.70 -3.75 -2.73
C ASP A 93 -6.82 -5.12 -2.04
N GLY A 94 -6.87 -5.12 -0.72
CA GLY A 94 -7.11 -6.32 0.08
C GLY A 94 -6.99 -6.08 1.58
N THR A 95 -7.07 -7.17 2.34
CA THR A 95 -6.93 -7.20 3.79
C THR A 95 -5.54 -7.69 4.17
N VAL A 96 -4.89 -7.04 5.14
CA VAL A 96 -3.62 -7.48 5.72
C VAL A 96 -3.85 -8.02 7.12
N HIS A 97 -3.54 -9.30 7.31
CA HIS A 97 -3.53 -10.00 8.60
C HIS A 97 -2.09 -10.14 9.09
N VAL A 98 -1.86 -9.96 10.38
CA VAL A 98 -0.51 -10.00 10.98
C VAL A 98 -0.45 -11.10 12.02
N TYR A 99 0.64 -11.86 12.06
CA TYR A 99 0.79 -13.04 12.90
C TYR A 99 2.09 -12.99 13.71
N ASP A 100 2.07 -13.62 14.87
CA ASP A 100 3.30 -13.93 15.62
C ASP A 100 3.97 -15.23 15.16
N ASP A 101 5.11 -15.55 15.78
CA ASP A 101 5.91 -16.75 15.53
C ASP A 101 5.17 -18.07 15.81
N ASN A 102 4.10 -18.03 16.59
CA ASN A 102 3.23 -19.18 16.87
C ASN A 102 2.06 -19.28 15.88
N GLY A 103 1.97 -18.37 14.90
CA GLY A 103 0.88 -18.30 13.93
C GLY A 103 -0.42 -17.72 14.52
N THR A 104 -0.35 -17.06 15.67
CA THR A 104 -1.51 -16.39 16.27
C THR A 104 -1.73 -15.05 15.58
N GLU A 105 -2.94 -14.81 15.08
CA GLU A 105 -3.29 -13.53 14.50
C GLU A 105 -3.30 -12.43 15.58
N LEU A 106 -2.73 -11.28 15.24
CA LEU A 106 -2.54 -10.15 16.13
C LEU A 106 -3.43 -8.97 15.71
N ASP A 107 -3.96 -8.26 16.71
CA ASP A 107 -4.65 -6.99 16.47
C ASP A 107 -3.63 -5.92 16.05
N ARG A 108 -3.79 -5.38 14.84
CA ARG A 108 -2.91 -4.35 14.27
C ARG A 108 -2.97 -3.02 15.01
N MET A 109 -4.01 -2.80 15.81
CA MET A 109 -4.19 -1.58 16.62
C MET A 109 -3.55 -1.72 18.02
N ASP A 110 -3.23 -2.94 18.45
CA ASP A 110 -2.53 -3.16 19.72
C ASP A 110 -1.02 -2.92 19.55
N LYS A 111 -0.48 -2.01 20.34
CA LYS A 111 0.96 -1.69 20.35
C LYS A 111 1.84 -2.89 20.71
N LYS A 112 1.32 -3.84 21.51
CA LYS A 112 2.07 -5.07 21.83
C LYS A 112 2.28 -5.96 20.61
N SER A 113 1.46 -5.83 19.58
CA SER A 113 1.60 -6.57 18.33
C SER A 113 2.84 -6.15 17.56
N PHE A 114 3.32 -4.91 17.73
CA PHE A 114 4.46 -4.39 16.97
C PHE A 114 5.77 -5.12 17.25
N GLU A 115 5.94 -5.60 18.48
CA GLU A 115 7.14 -6.36 18.91
C GLU A 115 7.02 -7.85 18.58
N ARG A 116 5.79 -8.38 18.53
CA ARG A 116 5.51 -9.81 18.39
C ARG A 116 5.29 -10.26 16.94
N ALA A 117 4.83 -9.36 16.09
CA ALA A 117 4.54 -9.68 14.70
C ALA A 117 5.81 -10.09 13.96
N THR A 118 5.74 -11.23 13.28
CA THR A 118 6.85 -11.82 12.50
C THR A 118 6.45 -12.09 11.06
N GLU A 119 5.15 -12.25 10.79
CA GLU A 119 4.60 -12.56 9.48
C GLU A 119 3.37 -11.70 9.19
N TYR A 120 3.09 -11.45 7.91
CA TYR A 120 1.79 -10.95 7.47
C TYR A 120 1.28 -11.78 6.29
N ARG A 121 -0.04 -11.86 6.14
CA ARG A 121 -0.72 -12.48 4.99
C ARG A 121 -1.73 -11.52 4.41
N GLN A 122 -1.96 -11.67 3.11
CA GLN A 122 -2.87 -10.82 2.35
C GLN A 122 -4.06 -11.65 1.90
N ALA A 123 -5.26 -11.13 2.11
CA ALA A 123 -6.52 -11.82 1.80
C ALA A 123 -7.50 -10.88 1.11
N ASP A 124 -8.59 -11.44 0.60
CA ASP A 124 -9.68 -10.69 -0.04
C ASP A 124 -9.20 -9.75 -1.16
N ILE A 125 -8.22 -10.24 -1.93
CA ILE A 125 -7.57 -9.45 -2.97
C ILE A 125 -8.58 -9.09 -4.06
N THR A 126 -8.64 -7.81 -4.38
CA THR A 126 -9.40 -7.27 -5.52
C THR A 126 -8.51 -6.34 -6.32
N TRP A 127 -8.77 -6.21 -7.61
CA TRP A 127 -7.95 -5.35 -8.46
C TRP A 127 -8.77 -4.65 -9.54
N ARG A 128 -8.26 -3.51 -10.00
CA ARG A 128 -8.82 -2.74 -11.11
C ARG A 128 -7.72 -2.14 -11.97
N TRP A 129 -7.86 -2.33 -13.27
CA TRP A 129 -7.08 -1.65 -14.30
C TRP A 129 -7.73 -0.30 -14.64
N GLN A 130 -6.89 0.71 -14.91
CA GLN A 130 -7.25 2.05 -15.36
C GLN A 130 -6.47 2.43 -16.62
#